data_AF-A0A7S4EQF8-F1
#
_entry.id   AF-A0A7S4EQF8-F1
#
_cell.length_a   1.000
_cell.length_b   1.000
_cell.length_c   1.000
_cell.angle_alpha   90.00
_cell.angle_beta   90.00
_cell.angle_gamma   90.00
#
_symmetry.space_group_name_H-M   'P 1'
#
loop_
_entity.id
_entity.type
_entity.pdbx_description
1 polymer ?
#
loop_
_entity_poly.entity_id
_entity_poly.type
_entity_poly.pdbx_seq_one_letter_code
_entity_poly.pdbx_strand_id
1 'polypeptide(L)'
;MAKQAFVQAVEEAIGEFVLNIDKDKIKFAALQGKIKLENVHLDGDVLGGHVFEKIGLSGFGILSCWAKSITIDVPLKNIEKEITKIELHGVHLLCLPLLPATAHISF
;
A
#
# COMPACT_ATOMS: atom_id res chain seq x y z
N MET A 1 -24.32 -4.83 3.81
CA MET A 1 -23.60 -5.39 2.64
C MET A 1 -22.52 -4.44 2.12
N ALA A 2 -22.83 -3.22 1.65
CA ALA A 2 -21.81 -2.29 1.11
C ALA A 2 -20.65 -1.97 2.07
N LYS A 3 -20.94 -1.74 3.36
CA LYS A 3 -19.91 -1.44 4.37
C LYS A 3 -18.96 -2.62 4.63
N GLN A 4 -19.46 -3.85 4.57
CA GLN A 4 -18.66 -5.06 4.79
C GLN A 4 -17.76 -5.35 3.58
N ALA A 5 -18.29 -5.18 2.36
CA ALA A 5 -17.51 -5.25 1.13
C ALA A 5 -16.41 -4.17 1.08
N PHE A 6 -16.70 -2.96 1.56
CA PHE A 6 -15.72 -1.89 1.67
C PHE A 6 -14.58 -2.25 2.64
N VAL A 7 -14.90 -2.72 3.85
CA VAL A 7 -13.89 -3.15 4.83
C VAL A 7 -13.02 -4.24 4.24
N GLN A 8 -13.62 -5.22 3.57
CA GLN A 8 -12.88 -6.31 2.94
C GLN A 8 -11.95 -5.80 1.82
N ALA A 9 -12.42 -4.92 0.94
CA ALA A 9 -11.59 -4.35 -0.13
C ALA A 9 -10.41 -3.53 0.43
N VAL A 10 -10.63 -2.80 1.53
CA VAL A 10 -9.56 -2.08 2.23
C VAL A 10 -8.57 -3.04 2.87
N GLU A 11 -9.03 -4.11 3.51
CA GLU A 11 -8.15 -5.12 4.09
C GLU A 11 -7.30 -5.82 3.03
N GLU A 12 -7.89 -6.15 1.88
CA GLU A 12 -7.19 -6.77 0.75
C GLU A 12 -6.14 -5.81 0.19
N ALA A 13 -6.52 -4.58 -0.15
CA ALA A 13 -5.59 -3.59 -0.69
C ALA A 13 -4.46 -3.27 0.30
N ILE A 14 -4.79 -2.94 1.54
CA ILE A 14 -3.76 -2.59 2.52
C ILE A 14 -2.90 -3.82 2.86
N GLY A 15 -3.49 -5.01 2.96
CA GLY A 15 -2.78 -6.25 3.26
C GLY A 15 -1.88 -6.75 2.14
N GLU A 16 -2.14 -6.37 0.89
CA GLU A 16 -1.28 -6.65 -0.26
C GLU A 16 -0.01 -5.80 -0.24
N PHE A 17 -0.11 -4.51 0.09
CA PHE A 17 1.01 -3.58 -0.02
C PHE A 17 1.78 -3.34 1.27
N VAL A 18 1.25 -3.71 2.44
CA VAL A 18 1.85 -3.39 3.74
C VAL A 18 2.17 -4.66 4.52
N LEU A 19 3.43 -4.80 4.92
CA LEU A 19 3.97 -6.01 5.53
C LEU A 19 3.71 -6.12 7.04
N ASN A 20 3.58 -5.00 7.74
CA ASN A 20 3.57 -4.95 9.21
C ASN A 20 2.21 -4.50 9.77
N ILE A 21 1.18 -5.30 9.49
CA ILE A 21 -0.21 -4.98 9.86
C ILE A 21 -0.80 -5.86 10.95
N ASP A 22 -1.62 -5.21 11.77
CA ASP A 22 -2.61 -5.82 12.64
C ASP A 22 -3.99 -5.74 11.96
N LYS A 23 -4.45 -6.88 11.40
CA LYS A 23 -5.67 -6.95 10.57
C LYS A 23 -6.91 -6.51 11.35
N ASP A 24 -7.00 -6.87 12.63
CA ASP A 24 -8.16 -6.53 13.43
C ASP A 24 -8.25 -5.03 13.68
N LYS A 25 -7.13 -4.34 13.89
CA LYS A 25 -7.10 -2.87 13.96
C LYS A 25 -7.55 -2.21 12.66
N ILE A 26 -7.18 -2.77 11.50
CA ILE A 26 -7.64 -2.26 10.20
C ILE A 26 -9.14 -2.40 10.06
N LYS A 27 -9.73 -3.54 10.43
CA LYS A 27 -11.20 -3.72 10.39
C LYS A 27 -11.93 -2.65 11.17
N PHE A 28 -11.51 -2.41 12.41
CA PHE A 28 -12.14 -1.39 13.25
C PHE A 28 -11.96 0.02 12.66
N ALA A 29 -10.78 0.35 12.17
CA ALA A 29 -10.48 1.64 11.56
C ALA A 29 -11.26 1.87 10.24
N ALA A 30 -11.37 0.84 9.39
CA ALA A 30 -12.13 0.88 8.15
C ALA A 30 -13.65 1.02 8.41
N LEU A 31 -14.18 0.40 9.47
CA LEU A 31 -15.57 0.59 9.91
C LEU A 31 -15.86 2.02 10.37
N GLN A 32 -14.85 2.73 10.86
CA GLN A 32 -14.93 4.14 11.23
C GLN A 32 -14.66 5.09 10.05
N GLY A 33 -14.19 4.56 8.92
CA GLY A 33 -13.84 5.34 7.73
C GLY A 33 -12.52 6.09 7.87
N LYS A 34 -11.75 5.84 8.94
CA LYS A 34 -10.49 6.53 9.18
C LYS A 34 -9.43 5.55 9.61
N ILE A 35 -8.44 5.38 8.76
CA ILE A 35 -7.34 4.44 8.96
C ILE A 35 -6.08 5.26 9.10
N LYS A 36 -5.36 5.03 10.21
CA LYS A 36 -4.07 5.67 10.45
C LYS A 36 -3.07 4.58 10.82
N LEU A 37 -2.02 4.47 10.01
CA LEU A 37 -0.91 3.55 10.20
C LEU A 37 0.35 4.38 10.43
N GLU A 38 1.22 3.90 11.31
CA GLU A 38 2.50 4.54 11.64
C GLU A 38 3.63 3.54 11.46
N ASN A 39 4.81 4.03 11.04
CA ASN A 39 6.00 3.23 10.76
C ASN A 39 5.69 2.04 9.83
N VAL A 40 5.09 2.36 8.68
CA VAL A 40 4.55 1.39 7.73
C VAL A 40 5.67 0.83 6.87
N HIS A 41 5.80 -0.49 6.83
CA HIS A 41 6.70 -1.19 5.91
C HIS A 41 5.90 -1.65 4.71
N LEU A 42 6.34 -1.25 3.52
CA LEU A 42 5.66 -1.54 2.27
C LEU A 42 6.35 -2.70 1.55
N ASP A 43 5.57 -3.52 0.87
CA ASP A 43 6.06 -4.61 0.04
C ASP A 43 6.68 -4.03 -1.24
N GLY A 44 8.02 -3.96 -1.26
CA GLY A 44 8.79 -3.44 -2.38
C GLY A 44 8.71 -4.31 -3.62
N ASP A 45 8.48 -5.62 -3.48
CA ASP A 45 8.42 -6.52 -4.63
C ASP A 45 7.10 -6.33 -5.37
N VAL A 46 5.98 -6.25 -4.63
CA VAL A 46 4.65 -5.99 -5.20
C VAL A 46 4.60 -4.60 -5.87
N LEU A 47 5.12 -3.57 -5.21
CA LEU A 47 5.19 -2.22 -5.77
C LEU A 47 6.11 -2.15 -6.98
N GLY A 48 7.26 -2.81 -6.92
CA GLY A 48 8.23 -2.89 -8.01
C GLY A 48 7.63 -3.54 -9.25
N GLY A 49 6.97 -4.69 -9.10
CA GLY A 49 6.28 -5.36 -10.20
C GLY A 49 5.19 -4.50 -10.84
N HIS A 50 4.39 -3.81 -10.02
CA HIS A 50 3.32 -2.95 -10.54
C HIS A 50 3.81 -1.71 -11.29
N VAL A 51 4.94 -1.13 -10.86
CA VAL A 51 5.39 0.17 -11.35
C VAL A 51 6.53 0.02 -12.36
N PHE A 52 7.59 -0.70 -12.02
CA PHE A 52 8.81 -0.74 -12.81
C PHE A 52 8.62 -1.42 -14.16
N GLU A 53 7.81 -2.47 -14.25
CA GLU A 53 7.46 -3.09 -15.53
C GLU A 53 6.75 -2.08 -16.44
N LYS A 54 5.76 -1.37 -15.90
CA LYS A 54 4.91 -0.43 -16.68
C LYS A 54 5.66 0.80 -17.17
N ILE A 55 6.77 1.17 -16.54
CA ILE A 55 7.59 2.33 -16.93
C ILE A 55 8.93 1.93 -17.56
N GLY A 56 9.15 0.65 -17.88
CA GLY A 56 10.33 0.17 -18.59
C GLY A 56 11.61 0.09 -17.74
N LEU A 57 11.48 -0.02 -16.41
CA LEU A 57 12.59 -0.15 -15.45
C LEU A 57 12.76 -1.58 -14.93
N SER A 58 12.54 -2.59 -15.76
CA SER A 58 12.63 -4.02 -15.39
C SER A 58 14.00 -4.47 -14.85
N GLY A 59 15.04 -3.65 -15.01
CA GLY A 59 16.37 -3.86 -14.42
C GLY A 59 16.55 -3.29 -13.01
N PHE A 60 15.49 -2.85 -12.33
CA PHE A 60 15.56 -2.28 -10.98
C PHE A 60 14.68 -3.07 -10.00
N GLY A 61 15.13 -3.16 -8.75
CA GLY A 61 14.37 -3.72 -7.63
C GLY A 61 14.26 -2.71 -6.49
N ILE A 62 13.25 -2.88 -5.63
CA ILE A 62 13.06 -2.06 -4.43
C ILE A 62 13.72 -2.78 -3.26
N LEU A 63 14.80 -2.20 -2.70
CA LEU A 63 15.49 -2.77 -1.55
C LEU A 63 14.79 -2.40 -0.22
N SER A 64 14.22 -1.19 -0.15
CA SER A 64 13.56 -0.71 1.05
C SER A 64 12.42 0.22 0.68
N CYS A 65 11.24 -0.05 1.23
CA CYS A 65 10.07 0.81 1.10
C CYS A 65 9.40 0.95 2.47
N TRP A 66 9.34 2.17 2.98
CA TRP A 66 8.61 2.45 4.22
C TRP A 66 8.04 3.86 4.21
N ALA A 67 7.02 4.10 5.03
CA ALA A 67 6.42 5.40 5.25
C ALA A 67 6.28 5.67 6.74
N LYS A 68 6.61 6.89 7.19
CA LYS A 68 6.40 7.29 8.59
C LYS A 68 4.94 7.16 9.00
N SER A 69 4.01 7.55 8.13
CA SER A 69 2.58 7.32 8.37
C SER A 69 1.79 7.27 7.07
N ILE A 70 0.70 6.48 7.09
CA ILE A 70 -0.32 6.45 6.06
C ILE A 70 -1.65 6.77 6.72
N THR A 71 -2.37 7.77 6.20
CA THR A 71 -3.73 8.11 6.62
C THR A 71 -4.68 7.91 5.45
N ILE A 72 -5.76 7.17 5.67
CA ILE A 72 -6.83 6.98 4.70
C ILE A 72 -8.12 7.46 5.35
N ASP A 73 -8.74 8.47 4.75
CA ASP A 73 -10.01 9.04 5.18
C ASP A 73 -11.08 8.76 4.12
N VAL A 74 -12.10 8.03 4.54
CA VAL A 74 -13.19 7.53 3.69
C VAL A 74 -14.46 8.19 4.19
N PRO A 75 -15.12 9.03 3.38
CA PRO A 75 -16.32 9.74 3.80
C PRO A 75 -17.53 8.80 3.77
N LEU A 76 -17.60 7.80 4.66
CA LEU A 76 -18.58 6.71 4.68
C LEU A 76 -20.05 7.17 4.60
N LYS A 77 -20.34 8.41 5.03
CA LYS A 77 -21.69 9.01 4.99
C LYS A 77 -22.03 9.68 3.65
N ASN A 78 -21.01 10.08 2.88
CA ASN A 78 -21.12 10.92 1.68
C ASN A 78 -20.24 10.38 0.52
N ILE A 79 -20.04 9.06 0.40
CA ILE A 79 -19.19 8.44 -0.64
C ILE A 79 -19.56 8.89 -2.07
N GLU A 80 -20.81 9.24 -2.32
CA GLU A 80 -21.27 9.72 -3.64
C GLU A 80 -20.86 11.18 -3.93
N LYS A 81 -20.53 11.95 -2.90
CA LYS A 81 -20.28 13.41 -2.97
C LYS A 81 -18.85 13.78 -2.62
N GLU A 82 -18.16 12.95 -1.87
CA GLU A 82 -16.83 13.21 -1.34
C GLU A 82 -15.87 12.06 -1.69
N ILE A 83 -14.63 12.40 -2.02
CA ILE A 83 -13.59 11.43 -2.40
C ILE A 83 -12.89 10.85 -1.17
N THR A 84 -12.45 9.60 -1.28
CA THR A 84 -11.49 9.01 -0.34
C THR A 84 -10.15 9.75 -0.45
N LYS A 85 -9.58 10.16 0.69
CA LYS A 85 -8.27 10.80 0.76
C LYS A 85 -7.25 9.81 1.28
N ILE A 86 -6.09 9.74 0.61
CA ILE A 86 -4.95 8.93 1.02
C ILE A 86 -3.75 9.86 1.14
N GLU A 87 -3.16 9.90 2.32
CA GLU A 87 -2.00 10.75 2.64
C GLU A 87 -0.86 9.89 3.16
N LEU A 88 0.30 9.99 2.52
CA LEU A 88 1.53 9.34 2.97
C LEU A 88 2.53 10.40 3.41
N HIS A 89 3.11 10.23 4.60
CA HIS A 89 4.12 11.12 5.12
C HIS A 89 5.43 10.38 5.37
N GLY A 90 6.55 11.06 5.09
CA GLY A 90 7.89 10.52 5.33
C GLY A 90 8.12 9.23 4.57
N VAL A 91 7.85 9.24 3.26
CA VAL A 91 8.07 8.08 2.38
C VAL A 91 9.56 7.95 2.11
N HIS A 92 10.09 6.75 2.30
CA HIS A 92 11.42 6.35 1.93
C HIS A 92 11.33 5.20 0.93
N LEU A 93 11.94 5.39 -0.22
CA LEU A 93 12.00 4.41 -1.29
C LEU A 93 13.44 4.30 -1.78
N LEU A 94 14.03 3.12 -1.64
CA LEU A 94 15.38 2.81 -2.10
C LEU A 94 15.31 1.78 -3.22
N CYS A 95 15.69 2.20 -4.41
CA CYS A 95 15.72 1.36 -5.61
C CYS A 95 17.17 1.07 -6.00
N LEU A 96 17.44 -0.14 -6.47
CA LEU A 96 18.77 -0.55 -6.92
C LEU A 96 18.68 -1.27 -8.27
N PRO A 97 19.71 -1.13 -9.12
CA PRO A 97 19.81 -1.96 -10.31
C PRO A 97 20.00 -3.42 -9.92
N LEU A 98 19.23 -4.30 -10.55
CA LEU A 98 19.35 -5.74 -10.43
C LEU A 98 20.58 -6.20 -11.22
N LEU A 99 21.42 -7.03 -10.61
CA LEU A 99 22.51 -7.66 -11.33
C LEU A 99 21.93 -8.65 -12.36
N PRO A 100 22.63 -8.92 -13.48
CA PRO A 100 22.14 -9.85 -14.50
C PRO A 100 21.78 -11.24 -13.95
N ALA A 101 22.46 -11.69 -12.89
CA ALA A 101 22.20 -12.96 -12.22
C ALA A 101 20.88 -12.98 -11.40
N THR A 102 20.37 -11.81 -11.00
CA THR A 102 19.11 -11.65 -10.25
C THR A 102 17.98 -11.09 -11.12
N ALA A 103 18.30 -10.52 -12.29
CA ALA A 103 17.33 -9.92 -13.21
C ALA A 103 16.35 -10.94 -13.84
N HIS A 104 16.73 -12.23 -13.90
CA HIS A 104 15.87 -13.31 -14.38
C HIS A 104 15.09 -14.03 -13.27
N ILE A 105 15.31 -13.67 -12.00
CA ILE A 105 14.61 -14.24 -10.83
C ILE A 105 13.48 -13.30 -10.38
N SER A 106 13.47 -12.07 -10.87
CA SER A 106 12.38 -11.13 -10.67
C SER A 106 11.32 -11.34 -11.76
N PHE A 107 10.11 -11.70 -11.31
CA PHE A 107 8.85 -11.92 -12.03
C PHE A 107 8.54 -13.36 -12.45
#